data_AF-A0AAU9LXN4-F1
#
_entry.id   AF-A0AAU9LXN4-F1
#
_cell.length_a   1.000
_cell.length_b   1.000
_cell.length_c   1.000
_cell.angle_alpha   90.00
_cell.angle_beta   90.00
_cell.angle_gamma   90.00
#
_symmetry.space_group_name_H-M   'P 1'
#
loop_
_entity.id
_entity.type
_entity.pdbx_description
1 polymer ?
#
loop_
_entity_poly.entity_id
_entity_poly.type
_entity_poly.pdbx_seq_one_letter_code
_entity_poly.pdbx_strand_id
1 'polypeptide(L)'
;MRLLLAGKAAAMSRVTTLLQKGKRALQELELLKVLQSEIRHELANDPYKNETGSSGDFVMDWDSQHSKDVTMRKKCESGEELAVSAILGEETFLGDDCYPKEVDMKVCIKKTGLTSILQFDCKVLDQGQDRIDFHIQNAYYLKSPTDFSSSVYRVVTPVQELRPGLQQELKQYLVQEE
;
A
#
# COMPACT_ATOMS: atom_id res chain seq x y z
N MET A 1 3.71 19.27 -67.61
CA MET A 1 4.82 19.16 -66.61
C MET A 1 4.37 19.30 -65.15
N ARG A 2 3.49 20.25 -64.78
CA ARG A 2 3.07 20.46 -63.38
C ARG A 2 2.26 19.31 -62.73
N LEU A 3 1.42 18.59 -63.48
CA LEU A 3 0.65 17.44 -62.97
C LEU A 3 1.53 16.22 -62.59
N LEU A 4 2.62 15.99 -63.33
CA LEU A 4 3.58 14.92 -63.04
C LEU A 4 4.42 15.18 -61.77
N LEU A 5 4.68 16.46 -61.46
CA LEU A 5 5.40 16.87 -60.25
C LEU A 5 4.51 16.76 -59.00
N ALA A 6 3.23 17.11 -59.11
CA ALA A 6 2.26 16.99 -58.00
C ALA A 6 2.00 15.53 -57.59
N GLY A 7 1.86 14.61 -58.57
CA GLY A 7 1.72 13.17 -58.29
C GLY A 7 2.94 12.56 -57.61
N LYS A 8 4.16 13.01 -57.96
CA LYS A 8 5.40 12.58 -57.31
C LYS A 8 5.56 13.12 -55.88
N ALA A 9 5.17 14.36 -55.62
CA ALA A 9 5.22 14.96 -54.29
C ALA A 9 4.24 14.28 -53.30
N ALA A 10 3.02 13.97 -53.75
CA ALA A 10 2.03 13.24 -52.96
C ALA A 10 2.47 11.79 -52.65
N ALA A 11 3.11 11.11 -53.61
CA ALA A 11 3.70 9.78 -53.40
C ALA A 11 4.84 9.81 -52.37
N MET A 12 5.75 10.80 -52.46
CA MET A 12 6.85 10.97 -51.50
C MET A 12 6.34 11.25 -50.07
N SER A 13 5.29 12.07 -49.91
CA SER A 13 4.66 12.32 -48.61
C SER A 13 4.01 11.07 -48.00
N ARG A 14 3.43 10.19 -48.82
CA ARG A 14 2.89 8.91 -48.36
C ARG A 14 4.00 7.94 -47.94
N VAL A 15 5.13 7.93 -48.65
CA VAL A 15 6.30 7.12 -48.29
C VAL A 15 6.92 7.58 -46.97
N THR A 16 7.07 8.89 -46.75
CA THR A 16 7.63 9.41 -45.50
C THR A 16 6.74 9.11 -44.29
N THR A 17 5.42 9.20 -44.44
CA THR A 17 4.48 8.84 -43.36
C THR A 17 4.49 7.34 -43.05
N LEU A 18 4.62 6.46 -44.04
CA LEU A 18 4.78 5.02 -43.82
C LEU A 18 6.11 4.69 -43.12
N LEU A 19 7.21 5.35 -43.51
CA LEU A 19 8.50 5.18 -42.85
C LEU A 19 8.47 5.65 -41.39
N GLN A 20 7.80 6.77 -41.10
CA GLN A 20 7.60 7.23 -39.72
C GLN A 20 6.77 6.25 -38.89
N LYS A 21 5.69 5.71 -39.46
CA LYS A 21 4.88 4.66 -38.80
C LYS A 21 5.69 3.40 -38.55
N GLY A 22 6.49 2.96 -39.52
CA GLY A 22 7.39 1.80 -39.37
C GLY A 22 8.45 2.02 -38.28
N LYS A 23 9.06 3.21 -38.22
CA LYS A 23 10.01 3.58 -37.17
C LYS A 23 9.34 3.53 -35.79
N ARG A 24 8.13 4.07 -35.64
CA ARG A 24 7.37 4.03 -34.38
C ARG A 24 7.04 2.60 -33.96
N ALA A 25 6.59 1.76 -34.88
CA ALA A 25 6.29 0.35 -34.60
C ALA A 25 7.53 -0.45 -34.15
N LEU A 26 8.71 -0.16 -34.72
CA LEU A 26 9.96 -0.76 -34.28
C LEU A 26 10.33 -0.32 -32.86
N GLN A 27 10.18 0.97 -32.54
CA GLN A 27 10.40 1.50 -31.19
C GLN A 27 9.43 0.90 -30.16
N GLU A 28 8.16 0.74 -30.53
CA GLU A 28 7.14 0.08 -29.69
C GLU A 28 7.48 -1.41 -29.46
N LEU A 29 7.99 -2.11 -30.47
CA LEU A 29 8.44 -3.49 -30.34
C LEU A 29 9.67 -3.61 -29.44
N GLU A 30 10.63 -2.70 -29.54
CA GLU A 30 11.80 -2.66 -28.66
C GLU A 30 11.39 -2.39 -27.21
N LEU A 31 10.49 -1.41 -26.98
CA LEU A 31 9.93 -1.14 -25.66
C LEU A 31 9.20 -2.36 -25.09
N LEU A 32 8.36 -3.03 -25.89
CA LEU A 32 7.63 -4.22 -25.46
C LEU A 32 8.59 -5.35 -25.07
N LYS A 33 9.69 -5.54 -25.80
CA LYS A 33 10.71 -6.53 -25.45
C LYS A 33 11.39 -6.20 -24.12
N VAL A 34 11.74 -4.94 -23.89
CA VAL A 34 12.34 -4.48 -22.62
C VAL A 34 11.35 -4.69 -21.48
N LEU A 35 10.11 -4.24 -21.61
CA LEU A 35 9.09 -4.46 -20.57
C LEU A 35 8.87 -5.94 -20.27
N GLN A 36 8.84 -6.80 -21.30
CA GLN A 36 8.74 -8.23 -21.10
C GLN A 36 9.97 -8.84 -20.42
N SER A 37 11.18 -8.36 -20.71
CA SER A 37 12.38 -8.83 -20.02
C SER A 37 12.40 -8.38 -18.56
N GLU A 38 12.03 -7.13 -18.28
CA GLU A 38 11.93 -6.62 -16.90
C GLU A 38 10.87 -7.37 -16.10
N ILE A 39 9.66 -7.57 -16.64
CA ILE A 39 8.60 -8.34 -15.95
C ILE A 39 9.07 -9.76 -15.64
N ARG A 40 9.75 -10.43 -16.59
CA ARG A 40 10.30 -11.78 -16.34
C ARG A 40 11.41 -11.76 -15.30
N HIS A 41 12.24 -10.73 -15.31
CA HIS A 41 13.30 -10.54 -14.33
C HIS A 41 12.71 -10.40 -12.92
N GLU A 42 11.75 -9.51 -12.74
CA GLU A 42 11.04 -9.31 -11.45
C GLU A 42 10.33 -10.59 -10.99
N LEU A 43 9.63 -11.31 -11.87
CA LEU A 43 8.97 -12.57 -11.51
C LEU A 43 9.94 -13.71 -11.15
N ALA A 44 11.15 -13.69 -11.71
CA ALA A 44 12.18 -14.70 -11.42
C ALA A 44 12.97 -14.38 -10.16
N ASN A 45 13.16 -13.09 -9.88
CA ASN A 45 13.99 -12.56 -8.79
C ASN A 45 13.16 -11.87 -7.70
N ASP A 46 11.88 -12.25 -7.55
CA ASP A 46 11.00 -11.72 -6.50
C ASP A 46 11.67 -11.94 -5.12
N PRO A 47 12.15 -10.87 -4.46
CA PRO A 47 12.88 -10.99 -3.21
C PRO A 47 11.97 -11.47 -2.07
N TYR A 48 10.65 -11.32 -2.22
CA TYR A 48 9.63 -11.66 -1.22
C TYR A 48 9.06 -13.07 -1.40
N LYS A 49 9.43 -13.78 -2.48
CA LYS A 49 8.92 -15.12 -2.80
C LYS A 49 9.15 -16.16 -1.70
N ASN A 50 10.18 -15.95 -0.87
CA ASN A 50 10.52 -16.82 0.26
C ASN A 50 10.25 -16.15 1.63
N GLU A 51 9.69 -14.95 1.66
CA GLU A 51 9.23 -14.32 2.90
C GLU A 51 7.91 -14.95 3.35
N THR A 52 7.99 -16.18 3.82
CA THR A 52 6.92 -16.82 4.59
C THR A 52 6.99 -16.32 6.03
N GLY A 53 6.73 -15.03 6.23
CA GLY A 53 6.36 -14.54 7.56
C GLY A 53 5.05 -15.21 7.96
N SER A 54 5.02 -15.87 9.12
CA SER A 54 3.75 -16.34 9.67
C SER A 54 2.94 -15.12 10.07
N SER A 55 1.80 -14.87 9.40
CA SER A 55 0.83 -13.86 9.84
C SER A 55 0.08 -14.29 11.11
N GLY A 56 0.53 -15.34 11.81
CA GLY A 56 -0.15 -15.90 12.96
C GLY A 56 -1.60 -16.28 12.65
N ASP A 57 -2.50 -15.91 13.55
CA ASP A 57 -3.94 -16.15 13.42
C ASP A 57 -4.66 -15.07 12.59
N PHE A 58 -3.93 -14.14 11.99
CA PHE A 58 -4.55 -13.14 11.12
C PHE A 58 -4.96 -13.75 9.78
N VAL A 59 -6.18 -13.42 9.38
CA VAL A 59 -6.77 -13.76 8.09
C VAL A 59 -6.84 -12.50 7.24
N MET A 60 -6.35 -12.57 6.00
CA MET A 60 -6.50 -11.50 5.02
C MET A 60 -7.99 -11.34 4.65
N ASP A 61 -8.54 -10.17 4.91
CA ASP A 61 -9.96 -9.85 4.65
C ASP A 61 -10.13 -9.04 3.37
N TRP A 62 -9.17 -8.17 3.04
CA TRP A 62 -9.18 -7.39 1.81
C TRP A 62 -7.76 -7.11 1.30
N ASP A 63 -7.52 -7.51 0.06
CA ASP A 63 -6.34 -7.17 -0.74
C ASP A 63 -6.81 -7.08 -2.21
N SER A 64 -6.75 -5.88 -2.78
CA SER A 64 -7.18 -5.62 -4.16
C SER A 64 -5.97 -5.23 -4.99
N GLN A 65 -5.81 -5.84 -6.17
CA GLN A 65 -4.72 -5.55 -7.11
C GLN A 65 -4.65 -4.08 -7.57
N HIS A 66 -5.70 -3.29 -7.32
CA HIS A 66 -5.78 -1.87 -7.67
C HIS A 66 -5.80 -0.94 -6.45
N SER A 67 -5.69 -1.48 -5.24
CA SER A 67 -5.60 -0.67 -4.02
C SER A 67 -4.29 -0.94 -3.30
N LYS A 68 -3.79 0.08 -2.61
CA LYS A 68 -2.70 -0.05 -1.63
C LYS A 68 -3.21 -0.41 -0.24
N ASP A 69 -4.52 -0.63 -0.11
CA ASP A 69 -5.18 -0.93 1.14
C ASP A 69 -5.16 -2.43 1.40
N VAL A 70 -4.56 -2.82 2.51
CA VAL A 70 -4.56 -4.18 3.03
C VAL A 70 -5.39 -4.20 4.30
N THR A 71 -6.30 -5.17 4.46
CA THR A 71 -7.05 -5.37 5.70
C THR A 71 -6.91 -6.80 6.18
N MET A 72 -6.52 -6.97 7.44
CA MET A 72 -6.35 -8.24 8.12
C MET A 72 -7.21 -8.28 9.36
N ARG A 73 -7.70 -9.46 9.73
CA ARG A 73 -8.53 -9.66 10.94
C ARG A 73 -8.04 -10.86 11.73
N LYS A 74 -8.07 -10.73 13.05
CA LYS A 74 -7.75 -11.81 13.99
C LYS A 74 -8.83 -11.87 15.07
N LYS A 75 -9.14 -13.08 15.51
CA LYS A 75 -9.96 -13.29 16.71
C LYS A 75 -9.05 -13.83 17.81
N CYS A 76 -8.86 -13.04 18.86
CA CYS A 76 -7.98 -13.39 19.97
C CYS A 76 -8.62 -14.47 20.85
N GLU A 77 -7.80 -15.22 21.60
CA GLU A 77 -8.28 -16.22 22.56
C GLU A 77 -9.15 -15.61 23.68
N SER A 78 -8.92 -14.34 24.01
CA SER A 78 -9.75 -13.52 24.91
C SER A 78 -11.19 -13.29 24.40
N GLY A 79 -11.46 -13.67 23.15
CA GLY A 79 -12.71 -13.42 22.43
C GLY A 79 -12.76 -12.06 21.73
N GLU A 80 -11.70 -11.26 21.85
CA GLU A 80 -11.58 -9.95 21.22
C GLU A 80 -11.43 -10.09 19.70
N GLU A 81 -11.99 -9.13 18.97
CA GLU A 81 -11.86 -9.05 17.51
C GLU A 81 -10.92 -7.91 17.18
N LEU A 82 -9.83 -8.23 16.50
CA LEU A 82 -8.81 -7.31 16.04
C LEU A 82 -8.94 -7.16 14.52
N ALA A 83 -8.95 -5.93 14.05
CA ALA A 83 -8.85 -5.61 12.63
C ALA A 83 -7.72 -4.60 12.42
N VAL A 84 -6.83 -4.91 11.48
CA VAL A 84 -5.73 -4.05 11.09
C VAL A 84 -5.95 -3.68 9.63
N SER A 85 -6.01 -2.40 9.33
CA SER A 85 -6.01 -1.90 7.96
C SER A 85 -4.80 -1.01 7.74
N ALA A 86 -4.14 -1.14 6.61
CA ALA A 86 -2.92 -0.42 6.30
C ALA A 86 -2.97 0.12 4.87
N ILE A 87 -2.50 1.35 4.69
CA ILE A 87 -2.31 1.98 3.39
C ILE A 87 -0.81 2.11 3.19
N LEU A 88 -0.30 1.40 2.19
CA LEU A 88 1.11 1.43 1.85
C LEU A 88 1.47 2.80 1.25
N GLY A 89 2.59 3.37 1.71
CA GLY A 89 3.14 4.61 1.19
C GLY A 89 3.61 4.52 -0.27
N GLU A 90 4.34 5.54 -0.71
CA GLU A 90 5.04 5.46 -1.99
C GLU A 90 6.25 4.53 -1.87
N GLU A 91 6.48 3.73 -2.91
CA GLU A 91 7.69 2.93 -3.03
C GLU A 91 8.89 3.87 -3.15
N THR A 92 9.89 3.69 -2.29
CA THR A 92 11.11 4.49 -2.34
C THR A 92 12.21 3.71 -3.04
N PHE A 93 12.71 4.23 -4.16
CA PHE A 93 13.86 3.68 -4.87
C PHE A 93 15.16 4.04 -4.14
N LEU A 94 15.54 3.24 -3.14
CA LEU A 94 16.80 3.39 -2.40
C LEU A 94 17.52 2.04 -2.32
N GLY A 95 18.32 1.73 -3.34
CA GLY A 95 19.12 0.49 -3.41
C GLY A 95 18.43 -0.61 -4.22
N ASP A 96 18.71 -1.86 -3.88
CA ASP A 96 18.13 -3.06 -4.51
C ASP A 96 16.74 -3.40 -3.96
N ASP A 97 16.29 -2.74 -2.90
CA ASP A 97 15.00 -2.99 -2.26
C ASP A 97 13.95 -1.96 -2.70
N CYS A 98 12.87 -2.44 -3.31
CA CYS A 98 11.75 -1.62 -3.76
C CYS A 98 10.51 -1.89 -2.91
N TYR A 99 10.42 -1.28 -1.73
CA TYR A 99 9.23 -1.34 -0.90
C TYR A 99 8.93 -0.01 -0.19
N PRO A 100 7.66 0.22 0.19
CA PRO A 100 7.28 1.41 0.93
C PRO A 100 7.86 1.36 2.36
N LYS A 101 8.67 2.36 2.71
CA LYS A 101 9.28 2.49 4.04
C LYS A 101 8.36 3.10 5.10
N GLU A 102 7.21 3.57 4.66
CA GLU A 102 6.22 4.24 5.51
C GLU A 102 4.85 3.65 5.22
N VAL A 103 4.12 3.33 6.28
CA VAL A 103 2.77 2.77 6.20
C VAL A 103 1.88 3.48 7.21
N ASP A 104 0.75 3.98 6.73
CA ASP A 104 -0.32 4.48 7.59
C ASP A 104 -1.23 3.30 7.96
N MET A 105 -1.30 2.99 9.25
CA MET A 105 -2.00 1.82 9.76
C MET A 105 -3.09 2.24 10.73
N LYS A 106 -4.23 1.54 10.69
CA LYS A 106 -5.31 1.65 11.68
C LYS A 106 -5.51 0.30 12.35
N VAL A 107 -5.49 0.30 13.67
CA VAL A 107 -5.75 -0.88 14.49
C VAL A 107 -7.07 -0.68 15.21
N CYS A 108 -8.03 -1.56 14.97
CA CYS A 108 -9.36 -1.56 15.58
C CYS A 108 -9.52 -2.78 16.47
N ILE A 109 -9.85 -2.56 17.74
CA ILE A 109 -10.08 -3.61 18.74
C ILE A 109 -11.51 -3.52 19.23
N LYS A 110 -12.23 -4.63 19.12
CA LYS A 110 -13.56 -4.80 19.69
C LYS A 110 -13.51 -5.83 20.80
N LYS A 111 -13.82 -5.39 22.02
CA LYS A 111 -13.86 -6.26 23.20
C LYS A 111 -15.05 -7.22 23.14
N THR A 112 -14.87 -8.41 23.69
CA THR A 112 -15.92 -9.44 23.79
C THR A 112 -17.17 -8.89 24.46
N GLY A 113 -18.32 -9.06 23.81
CA GLY A 113 -19.62 -8.62 24.35
C GLY A 113 -19.87 -7.11 24.28
N LEU A 114 -18.93 -6.31 23.75
CA LEU A 114 -19.12 -4.89 23.50
C LEU A 114 -19.37 -4.61 22.01
N THR A 115 -20.14 -3.55 21.75
CA THR A 115 -20.32 -3.00 20.39
C THR A 115 -19.34 -1.87 20.09
N SER A 116 -18.63 -1.38 21.11
CA SER A 116 -17.66 -0.31 20.96
C SER A 116 -16.33 -0.82 20.43
N ILE A 117 -15.60 0.09 19.81
CA ILE A 117 -14.31 -0.17 19.17
C ILE A 117 -13.29 0.84 19.71
N LEU A 118 -12.12 0.34 20.09
CA LEU A 118 -10.92 1.15 20.25
C LEU A 118 -10.19 1.20 18.93
N GLN A 119 -10.00 2.39 18.37
CA GLN A 119 -9.24 2.58 17.14
C GLN A 119 -7.95 3.33 17.45
N PHE A 120 -6.86 2.87 16.87
CA PHE A 120 -5.54 3.50 16.95
C PHE A 120 -5.09 3.84 15.54
N ASP A 121 -4.78 5.11 15.29
CA ASP A 121 -4.10 5.52 14.07
C ASP A 121 -2.60 5.45 14.35
N CYS A 122 -1.92 4.58 13.63
CA CYS A 122 -0.52 4.24 13.77
C CYS A 122 0.24 4.62 12.49
N LYS A 123 1.50 4.99 12.66
CA LYS A 123 2.45 5.17 11.57
C LYS A 123 3.58 4.18 11.75
N VAL A 124 3.78 3.31 10.77
CA VAL A 124 4.88 2.34 10.76
C VAL A 124 6.00 2.93 9.90
N LEU A 125 7.22 2.87 10.42
CA LEU A 125 8.42 3.38 9.79
C LEU A 125 9.48 2.29 9.77
N ASP A 126 9.96 1.96 8.59
CA ASP A 126 11.15 1.15 8.43
C ASP A 126 12.39 2.05 8.53
N GLN A 127 13.16 1.86 9.61
CA GLN A 127 14.40 2.61 9.85
C GLN A 127 15.64 1.92 9.24
N GLY A 128 15.45 0.80 8.55
CA GLY A 128 16.49 -0.11 8.07
C GLY A 128 17.11 -0.96 9.18
N GLN A 129 18.01 -1.88 8.80
CA GLN A 129 18.76 -2.76 9.73
C GLN A 129 17.85 -3.61 10.64
N ASP A 130 16.78 -4.19 10.07
CA ASP A 130 15.78 -5.01 10.77
C ASP A 130 15.06 -4.27 11.91
N ARG A 131 15.00 -2.94 11.86
CA ARG A 131 14.30 -2.10 12.84
C ARG A 131 13.03 -1.52 12.22
N ILE A 132 11.98 -2.32 12.26
CA ILE A 132 10.62 -1.84 12.01
C ILE A 132 10.07 -1.34 13.35
N ASP A 133 9.66 -0.06 13.40
CA ASP A 133 8.98 0.51 14.56
C ASP A 133 7.66 1.16 14.14
N PHE A 134 6.75 1.31 15.11
CA PHE A 134 5.51 2.03 14.91
C PHE A 134 5.26 3.06 16.02
N HIS A 135 4.52 4.10 15.65
CA HIS A 135 4.10 5.18 16.52
C HIS A 135 2.58 5.32 16.47
N ILE A 136 1.94 5.36 17.63
CA ILE A 136 0.52 5.68 17.72
C ILE A 136 0.39 7.20 17.62
N GLN A 137 -0.31 7.69 16.61
CA GLN A 137 -0.60 9.11 16.42
C GLN A 137 -1.83 9.52 17.23
N ASN A 138 -2.91 8.73 17.11
CA ASN A 138 -4.19 9.02 17.74
C ASN A 138 -4.82 7.74 18.30
N ALA A 139 -5.56 7.89 19.40
CA ALA A 139 -6.45 6.86 19.93
C ALA A 139 -7.88 7.38 19.95
N TYR A 140 -8.83 6.51 19.61
CA TYR A 140 -10.25 6.83 19.54
C TYR A 140 -11.07 5.75 20.23
N TYR A 141 -12.12 6.18 20.92
CA TYR A 141 -13.20 5.31 21.35
C TYR A 141 -14.44 5.55 20.49
N LEU A 142 -14.86 4.51 19.77
CA LEU A 142 -16.06 4.52 18.93
C LEU A 142 -17.15 3.72 19.63
N LYS A 143 -18.32 4.33 19.84
CA LYS A 143 -19.44 3.67 20.54
C LYS A 143 -20.10 2.59 19.70
N SER A 144 -20.09 2.74 18.38
CA SER A 144 -20.63 1.80 17.40
C SER A 144 -19.73 1.72 16.16
N PRO A 145 -19.60 0.56 15.50
CA PRO A 145 -18.89 0.41 14.22
C PRO A 145 -19.48 1.23 13.08
N THR A 146 -20.73 1.70 13.19
CA THR A 146 -21.36 2.54 12.16
C THR A 146 -21.13 4.03 12.38
N ASP A 147 -20.52 4.42 13.50
CA ASP A 147 -20.40 5.81 13.95
C ASP A 147 -19.17 6.52 13.34
N PHE A 148 -19.05 6.49 12.02
CA PHE A 148 -18.00 7.22 11.31
C PHE A 148 -18.36 8.67 10.99
N SER A 149 -19.60 9.11 11.28
CA SER A 149 -20.04 10.49 10.98
C SER A 149 -19.18 11.52 11.72
N SER A 150 -18.85 12.62 11.03
CA SER A 150 -18.06 13.73 11.57
C SER A 150 -18.71 14.43 12.77
N SER A 151 -20.00 14.17 13.03
CA SER A 151 -20.77 14.72 14.15
C SER A 151 -20.70 13.91 15.46
N VAL A 152 -20.13 12.70 15.44
CA VAL A 152 -19.97 11.92 16.68
C VAL A 152 -18.77 12.45 17.45
N TYR A 153 -18.95 12.77 18.73
CA TYR A 153 -17.86 13.13 19.63
C TYR A 153 -16.87 11.95 19.71
N ARG A 154 -15.81 12.06 18.91
CA ARG A 154 -14.63 11.22 19.06
C ARG A 154 -13.89 11.78 20.26
N VAL A 155 -13.67 10.97 21.29
CA VAL A 155 -12.59 11.27 22.24
C VAL A 155 -11.31 11.08 21.45
N VAL A 156 -10.89 12.15 20.78
CA VAL A 156 -9.61 12.24 20.09
C VAL A 156 -8.62 12.65 21.15
N THR A 157 -7.65 11.80 21.43
CA THR A 157 -6.50 12.24 22.20
C THR A 157 -5.26 12.00 21.36
N PRO A 158 -4.62 13.08 20.87
CA PRO A 158 -3.30 12.97 20.28
C PRO A 158 -2.40 12.27 21.29
N VAL A 159 -1.84 11.12 20.93
CA VAL A 159 -1.10 10.30 21.89
C VAL A 159 0.14 11.04 22.39
N GLN A 160 0.70 11.94 21.58
CA GLN A 160 1.81 12.81 21.96
C GLN A 160 1.50 13.74 23.14
N GLU A 161 0.23 14.07 23.39
CA GLU A 161 -0.21 14.90 24.52
C GLU A 161 -0.43 14.09 25.80
N LEU A 162 -0.46 12.76 25.71
CA LEU A 162 -0.59 11.88 26.87
C LEU A 162 0.69 11.85 27.70
N ARG A 163 0.55 11.52 28.99
CA ARG A 163 1.73 11.27 29.84
C ARG A 163 2.58 10.13 29.25
N PRO A 164 3.92 10.21 29.26
CA PRO A 164 4.79 9.20 28.65
C PRO A 164 4.50 7.76 29.10
N GLY A 165 4.18 7.56 30.38
CA GLY A 165 3.81 6.24 30.89
C GLY A 165 2.55 5.67 30.21
N LEU A 166 1.53 6.51 29.97
CA LEU A 166 0.32 6.06 29.28
C LEU A 166 0.58 5.78 27.79
N GLN A 167 1.46 6.54 27.14
CA GLN A 167 1.87 6.25 25.76
C GLN A 167 2.53 4.87 25.66
N GLN A 168 3.40 4.55 26.61
CA GLN A 168 4.08 3.26 26.70
C GLN A 168 3.10 2.11 26.94
N GLU A 169 2.16 2.27 27.87
CA GLU A 169 1.13 1.25 28.15
C GLU A 169 0.24 0.98 26.93
N LEU A 170 -0.17 2.02 26.19
CA LEU A 170 -0.94 1.84 24.95
C LEU A 170 -0.13 1.09 23.87
N LYS A 171 1.15 1.40 23.73
CA LYS A 171 2.03 0.69 22.80
C LYS A 171 2.21 -0.78 23.21
N GLN A 172 2.43 -1.03 24.49
CA GLN A 172 2.55 -2.39 25.04
C GLN A 172 1.26 -3.18 24.87
N TYR A 173 0.10 -2.54 25.07
CA TYR A 173 -1.20 -3.16 24.85
C TYR A 173 -1.36 -3.66 23.41
N LEU A 174 -0.94 -2.88 22.40
CA LEU A 174 -1.01 -3.31 21.00
C LEU A 174 -0.03 -4.44 20.66
N VAL A 175 1.16 -4.47 21.27
CA VAL A 175 2.16 -5.54 21.05
C VAL A 175 1.72 -6.86 21.70
N GLN A 176 0.98 -6.82 22.80
CA GLN A 176 0.48 -8.03 23.48
C GLN A 176 -0.63 -8.76 22.70
N GLU A 177 -1.28 -8.09 21.74
CA GLU A 177 -2.35 -8.66 20.92
C GLU A 177 -1.83 -9.32 19.62
N GLU A 178 -0.51 -9.42 19.42
CA GLU A 178 0.16 -10.14 18.32
C GLU A 178 -0.25 -11.61 18.20
#